data_AF-A0A2S7NZ40-F1
#
_entry.id   AF-A0A2S7NZ40-F1
#
_cell.length_a   1.000
_cell.length_b   1.000
_cell.length_c   1.000
_cell.angle_alpha   90.00
_cell.angle_beta   90.00
_cell.angle_gamma   90.00
#
_symmetry.space_group_name_H-M   'P 1'
#
loop_
_entity.id
_entity.type
_entity.pdbx_description
1 polymer ?
#
loop_
_entity_poly.entity_id
_entity_poly.type
_entity_poly.pdbx_seq_one_letter_code
_entity_poly.pdbx_strand_id
1 'polypeptide(L)'
;MENSIQKVFAIPELLELILLQLPFLDLVRAQMVSGSFYDVIESSTQLQQALFLRASPATSIPIPNPLLQPCVDFEIFTSGLSRMVVEKQRACMVR
;
A
#
# COMPACT_ATOMS: atom_id res chain seq x y z
N MET A 1 -35.61 -1.29 15.87
CA MET A 1 -35.39 -1.78 14.50
C MET A 1 -33.89 -1.73 14.29
N GLU A 2 -33.22 -2.87 14.44
CA GLU A 2 -31.77 -2.92 14.38
C GLU A 2 -31.34 -2.77 12.91
N ASN A 3 -30.60 -1.70 12.61
CA ASN A 3 -30.04 -1.51 11.28
C ASN A 3 -28.99 -2.60 11.08
N SER A 4 -29.25 -3.56 10.17
CA SER A 4 -28.31 -4.60 9.76
C SER A 4 -26.94 -4.03 9.38
N ILE A 5 -26.92 -2.80 8.86
CA ILE A 5 -25.72 -2.00 8.58
C ILE A 5 -24.86 -1.82 9.85
N GLN A 6 -25.45 -1.47 10.99
CA GLN A 6 -24.71 -1.25 12.24
C GLN A 6 -24.10 -2.55 12.78
N LYS A 7 -24.76 -3.69 12.57
CA LYS A 7 -24.23 -5.00 12.95
C LYS A 7 -23.00 -5.37 12.11
N VAL A 8 -23.01 -5.04 10.82
CA VAL A 8 -21.88 -5.28 9.92
C VAL A 8 -20.68 -4.43 10.32
N PHE A 9 -20.88 -3.14 10.65
CA PHE A 9 -19.79 -2.27 11.12
C PHE A 9 -19.29 -2.60 12.53
N ALA A 10 -20.09 -3.29 13.35
CA ALA A 10 -19.69 -3.74 14.68
C ALA A 10 -18.78 -4.97 14.64
N ILE A 11 -18.79 -5.73 13.54
CA ILE A 11 -17.98 -6.94 13.38
C ILE A 11 -16.74 -6.59 12.53
N PRO A 12 -15.53 -6.58 13.13
CA PRO A 12 -14.32 -6.13 12.44
C PRO A 12 -13.98 -7.01 11.22
N GLU A 13 -14.27 -8.31 11.28
CA GLU A 13 -14.00 -9.28 10.21
C GLU A 13 -14.83 -8.98 8.94
N LEU A 14 -16.08 -8.55 9.12
CA LEU A 14 -16.93 -8.17 7.99
C LEU A 14 -16.48 -6.84 7.39
N LEU A 15 -16.07 -5.90 8.24
CA LEU A 15 -15.53 -4.63 7.80
C LEU A 15 -14.22 -4.81 7.03
N GLU A 16 -13.34 -5.70 7.49
CA GLU A 16 -12.10 -6.06 6.80
C GLU A 16 -12.36 -6.57 5.38
N LEU A 17 -13.32 -7.47 5.19
CA LEU A 17 -13.66 -8.01 3.86
C LEU A 17 -14.17 -6.93 2.90
N ILE A 18 -14.93 -5.96 3.41
CA ILE A 18 -15.42 -4.83 2.61
C ILE A 18 -14.25 -3.92 2.23
N LEU A 19 -13.36 -3.63 3.17
CA LEU A 19 -12.17 -2.82 2.93
C LEU A 19 -11.26 -3.49 1.90
N LEU A 20 -11.06 -4.81 1.96
CA LEU A 20 -10.20 -5.53 1.04
C LEU A 20 -10.67 -5.48 -0.43
N GLN A 21 -11.97 -5.23 -0.67
CA GLN A 21 -12.50 -5.04 -2.02
C GLN A 21 -12.26 -3.63 -2.58
N LEU A 22 -11.88 -2.66 -1.75
CA LEU A 22 -11.68 -1.27 -2.18
C LEU A 22 -10.33 -1.09 -2.90
N PRO A 23 -10.25 -0.16 -3.87
CA PRO A 23 -8.99 0.21 -4.49
C PRO A 23 -8.09 0.95 -3.48
N PHE A 24 -6.78 0.87 -3.69
CA PHE A 24 -5.74 1.41 -2.79
C PHE A 24 -6.01 2.84 -2.30
N LEU A 25 -6.34 3.77 -3.20
CA LEU A 25 -6.58 5.19 -2.84
C LEU A 25 -7.79 5.36 -1.90
N ASP A 26 -8.86 4.60 -2.13
CA ASP A 26 -10.05 4.68 -1.29
C ASP A 26 -9.80 4.01 0.06
N LEU A 27 -8.95 2.98 0.10
CA LEU A 27 -8.50 2.37 1.34
C LEU A 27 -7.69 3.33 2.22
N VAL A 28 -6.81 4.13 1.62
CA VAL A 28 -6.06 5.19 2.33
C VAL A 28 -7.02 6.23 2.89
N ARG A 29 -8.03 6.64 2.11
CA ARG A 29 -9.06 7.59 2.57
C ARG A 29 -9.89 7.01 3.71
N ALA A 30 -10.20 5.72 3.67
CA ALA A 30 -11.02 5.03 4.66
C ALA A 30 -10.43 5.10 6.08
N GLN A 31 -9.09 5.17 6.21
CA GLN A 31 -8.42 5.40 7.51
C GLN A 31 -8.82 6.72 8.18
N MET A 32 -9.15 7.74 7.38
CA MET A 32 -9.49 9.07 7.88
C MET A 32 -10.99 9.25 8.15
N VAL A 33 -11.83 8.26 7.81
CA VAL A 33 -13.29 8.36 7.93
C VAL A 33 -13.75 8.13 9.37
N SER A 34 -13.19 7.14 10.07
CA SER A 34 -13.57 6.83 11.45
C SER A 34 -12.49 6.01 12.19
N GLY A 35 -12.52 6.08 13.52
CA GLY A 35 -11.60 5.33 14.37
C GLY A 35 -11.73 3.80 14.22
N SER A 36 -12.94 3.28 14.03
CA SER A 36 -13.14 1.83 13.85
C SER A 36 -12.48 1.30 12.58
N PHE A 37 -12.44 2.10 11.51
CA PHE A 37 -11.75 1.72 10.27
C PHE A 37 -10.24 1.69 10.48
N TYR A 38 -9.71 2.67 11.21
CA TYR A 38 -8.32 2.69 11.60
C TYR A 38 -7.96 1.46 12.47
N ASP A 39 -8.77 1.13 13.48
CA ASP A 39 -8.55 -0.02 14.35
C ASP A 39 -8.57 -1.36 13.60
N VAL A 40 -9.46 -1.51 12.60
CA VAL A 40 -9.52 -2.70 11.74
C VAL A 40 -8.29 -2.81 10.82
N ILE A 41 -7.82 -1.67 10.29
CA ILE A 41 -6.60 -1.63 9.47
C ILE A 41 -5.36 -1.91 10.31
N GLU A 42 -5.31 -1.45 11.56
CA GLU A 42 -4.19 -1.72 12.48
C GLU A 42 -4.17 -3.18 12.97
N SER A 43 -5.32 -3.82 13.12
CA SER A 43 -5.39 -5.22 13.56
C SER A 43 -5.17 -6.23 12.43
N SER A 44 -5.58 -5.92 11.19
CA SER A 44 -5.41 -6.84 10.04
C SER A 44 -4.06 -6.71 9.36
N THR A 45 -3.34 -7.83 9.26
CA THR A 45 -2.08 -7.91 8.51
C THR A 45 -2.28 -7.83 7.00
N GLN A 46 -3.43 -8.28 6.48
CA GLN A 46 -3.74 -8.25 5.05
C GLN A 46 -3.96 -6.81 4.57
N LEU A 47 -4.71 -6.02 5.33
CA LEU A 47 -4.93 -4.60 5.03
C LEU A 47 -3.63 -3.80 5.13
N GLN A 48 -2.78 -4.08 6.13
CA GLN A 48 -1.47 -3.47 6.23
C GLN A 48 -0.57 -3.79 5.02
N GLN A 49 -0.62 -5.02 4.52
CA GLN A 49 0.09 -5.40 3.30
C GLN A 49 -0.47 -4.71 2.06
N ALA A 50 -1.80 -4.62 1.94
CA ALA A 50 -2.47 -3.89 0.86
C ALA A 50 -2.13 -2.39 0.86
N LEU A 51 -1.91 -1.81 2.05
CA LEU A 51 -1.48 -0.42 2.22
C LEU A 51 0.03 -0.20 2.10
N PHE A 52 0.81 -1.25 1.85
CA PHE A 52 2.27 -1.22 1.88
C PHE A 52 2.86 -0.74 3.22
N LEU A 53 2.09 -0.82 4.32
CA LEU A 53 2.58 -0.55 5.68
C LEU A 53 3.42 -1.72 6.20
N ARG A 54 3.15 -2.93 5.71
CA ARG A 54 3.88 -4.15 6.06
C ARG A 54 4.34 -4.89 4.81
N ALA A 55 5.56 -5.43 4.86
CA ALA A 55 6.08 -6.25 3.78
C ALA A 55 5.27 -7.56 3.63
N SER A 56 4.93 -7.89 2.38
CA SER A 56 4.39 -9.20 2.01
C SER A 56 5.53 -10.22 1.92
N PRO A 57 5.32 -11.51 2.25
CA PRO A 57 6.34 -12.54 2.10
C PRO A 57 6.94 -12.57 0.70
N ALA A 58 8.26 -12.78 0.64
CA ALA A 58 9.15 -12.59 -0.54
C ALA A 58 8.88 -13.50 -1.75
N THR A 59 7.75 -14.21 -1.78
CA THR A 59 7.34 -15.10 -2.87
C THR A 59 6.78 -14.33 -4.07
N SER A 60 6.53 -13.02 -3.93
CA SER A 60 5.92 -12.18 -4.96
C SER A 60 6.92 -11.20 -5.60
N ILE A 61 6.69 -10.90 -6.89
CA ILE A 61 7.42 -9.84 -7.61
C ILE A 61 7.24 -8.54 -6.82
N PRO A 62 8.31 -7.78 -6.52
CA PRO A 62 8.21 -6.54 -5.77
C PRO A 62 7.42 -5.50 -6.57
N ILE A 63 6.25 -5.12 -6.05
CA ILE A 63 5.39 -4.07 -6.61
C ILE A 63 5.74 -2.75 -5.92
N PRO A 64 6.05 -1.68 -6.67
CA PRO A 64 6.33 -0.37 -6.07
C PRO A 64 5.06 0.21 -5.43
N ASN A 65 5.22 0.85 -4.27
CA ASN A 65 4.11 1.55 -3.61
C ASN A 65 3.66 2.71 -4.52
N PRO A 66 2.37 2.79 -4.90
CA PRO A 66 1.86 3.82 -5.80
C PRO A 66 1.95 5.25 -5.23
N LEU A 67 2.17 5.43 -3.93
CA LEU A 67 2.43 6.73 -3.32
C LEU A 67 3.86 7.24 -3.58
N LEU A 68 4.78 6.33 -3.86
CA LEU A 68 6.13 6.68 -4.24
C LEU A 68 6.13 6.94 -5.74
N GLN A 69 6.02 8.22 -6.11
CA GLN A 69 6.23 8.61 -7.49
C GLN A 69 7.65 8.19 -7.89
N PRO A 70 7.83 7.41 -8.97
CA PRO A 70 9.15 7.21 -9.51
C PRO A 70 9.69 8.58 -9.91
N CYS A 71 10.90 8.91 -9.46
CA CYS A 71 11.61 10.09 -9.93
C CYS A 71 11.74 9.96 -11.45
N VAL A 72 10.97 10.74 -12.20
CA VAL A 72 11.10 10.88 -13.67
C VAL A 72 12.12 11.95 -14.05
N ASP A 73 12.78 12.57 -13.07
CA ASP A 73 13.79 13.61 -13.30
C ASP A 73 15.18 13.03 -13.58
N PHE A 74 15.32 12.24 -14.63
CA PHE A 74 16.61 12.12 -15.34
C PHE A 74 16.40 11.81 -16.83
N GLU A 75 15.61 12.63 -17.51
CA GLU A 75 15.84 12.90 -18.93
C GLU A 75 17.09 13.78 -19.10
N ILE A 76 18.25 13.31 -18.63
CA ILE A 76 19.52 13.87 -19.07
C ILE A 76 20.28 12.75 -19.76
N PHE A 77 20.32 12.87 -21.08
CA PHE A 77 21.19 12.14 -22.01
C PHE A 77 20.75 10.74 -22.45
N THR A 78 19.51 10.57 -22.94
CA THR A 78 19.21 9.51 -23.91
C THR A 78 19.79 9.88 -25.29
N SER A 79 21.11 10.03 -25.36
CA SER A 79 21.84 9.92 -26.61
C SER A 79 23.08 9.08 -26.36
N GLY A 80 22.89 7.76 -26.39
CA GLY A 80 23.97 6.84 -26.69
C GLY A 80 24.21 5.75 -25.67
N LEU A 81 24.16 4.53 -26.19
CA LEU A 81 24.73 3.27 -25.68
C LEU A 81 23.97 2.52 -24.58
N SER A 82 23.19 1.55 -25.08
CA SER A 82 23.44 0.12 -24.86
C SER A 82 23.71 -0.36 -23.43
N ARG A 83 22.71 -1.09 -22.91
CA ARG A 83 22.86 -2.41 -22.28
C ARG A 83 24.02 -2.54 -21.29
N MET A 84 23.77 -2.30 -20.01
CA MET A 84 24.45 -3.05 -18.94
C MET A 84 23.50 -3.30 -17.76
N VAL A 85 23.05 -4.56 -17.67
CA VAL A 85 22.68 -5.20 -16.40
C VAL A 85 23.95 -5.22 -15.55
N VAL A 86 24.15 -4.23 -14.68
CA VAL A 86 25.14 -4.32 -13.59
C VAL A 86 24.60 -3.57 -12.38
N GLU A 87 23.97 -4.35 -11.51
CA GLU A 87 24.12 -4.32 -10.07
C GLU A 87 25.15 -3.32 -9.51
N LYS A 88 24.68 -2.22 -8.94
CA LYS A 88 25.38 -1.61 -7.81
C LYS A 88 24.44 -0.86 -6.88
N GLN A 89 23.82 -1.63 -6.00
CA GLN A 89 23.50 -1.22 -4.63
C GLN A 89 24.75 -0.55 -4.00
N ARG A 90 24.77 0.78 -3.91
CA ARG A 90 25.53 1.50 -2.87
C ARG A 90 24.84 2.81 -2.49
N ALA A 91 24.17 2.73 -1.35
CA ALA A 91 24.15 3.72 -0.27
C ALA A 91 23.91 5.19 -0.67
N CYS A 92 22.65 5.60 -0.64
CA CYS A 92 22.30 6.99 -0.36
C CYS A 92 22.56 7.24 1.14
N MET A 93 23.80 7.60 1.49
CA MET A 93 24.16 8.07 2.81
C MET A 93 23.77 9.55 2.89
N VAL A 94 22.71 9.83 3.66
CA VAL A 94 22.30 11.19 4.00
C VAL A 94 23.15 11.67 5.18
N ARG A 95 23.88 12.76 4.92
CA ARG A 95 24.67 13.64 5.81
C ARG A 95 25.99 13.12 6.36
#